data_AF-A0A7C8ID12-F1
#
_entry.id   AF-A0A7C8ID12-F1
#
_cell.length_a   1.000
_cell.length_b   1.000
_cell.length_c   1.000
_cell.angle_alpha   90.00
_cell.angle_beta   90.00
_cell.angle_gamma   90.00
#
_symmetry.space_group_name_H-M   'P 1'
#
loop_
_entity.id
_entity.type
_entity.pdbx_description
1 polymer ?
#
loop_
_entity_poly.entity_id
_entity_poly.type
_entity_poly.pdbx_seq_one_letter_code
_entity_poly.pdbx_strand_id
1 'polypeptide(L)'
;MSPNLDSSFWQRMGLQEQDRGVFLRAVRDMYPGRRVEKVGEQGYCSFTVVVAPWVDDCLSRAKQEDQADGAFIVQLRPDQHALDLYITRDARKTYGDFAPRIQGLECALPGRLRAYRMDKMEGVLLSHCQPRTQRLDEEQRKKLVNLVESFATFIACSWPSSQQATYIPRAVRADSPISDTASPLSQCTGKVGGNIIPKLAKLAHRLPDMALRALAASTLHRMMALDDYPVTLTHGDLIPSNMLIDQTTWAITGMVDWAEAEWLPFGTSLYGLEYLLGYMDHAREGCPRWRHYDGSTVLRELFWRKLAELVPELRGRGRIEDVLLARDLGVLLWFGFAWDEGRIDRVVGEEVDAAEVECLRAFLGVVKECR
;
A
#
# COMPACT_ATOMS: atom_id res chain seq x y z
N MET A 1 9.93 0.71 8.78
CA MET A 1 11.35 0.38 8.52
C MET A 1 11.53 -1.12 8.78
N SER A 2 12.03 -1.90 7.82
CA SER A 2 12.31 -3.32 8.09
C SER A 2 13.62 -3.45 8.88
N PRO A 3 13.63 -4.11 10.05
CA PRO A 3 14.83 -4.30 10.83
C PRO A 3 15.77 -5.32 10.16
N ASN A 4 17.07 -5.09 10.31
CA ASN A 4 18.22 -5.97 10.03
C ASN A 4 17.94 -7.34 9.38
N LEU A 5 18.25 -7.43 8.09
CA LEU A 5 18.27 -8.66 7.30
C LEU A 5 19.63 -9.37 7.44
N ASP A 6 19.94 -9.93 8.61
CA ASP A 6 21.14 -10.76 8.77
C ASP A 6 21.00 -12.13 8.07
N SER A 7 19.80 -12.50 7.64
CA SER A 7 19.50 -13.74 6.92
C SER A 7 19.04 -13.47 5.48
N SER A 8 19.41 -14.36 4.55
CA SER A 8 18.96 -14.26 3.15
C SER A 8 17.50 -14.70 2.98
N PHE A 9 16.84 -14.29 1.88
CA PHE A 9 15.50 -14.77 1.53
C PHE A 9 15.42 -16.30 1.57
N TRP A 10 16.42 -16.98 1.02
CA TRP A 10 16.47 -18.44 0.98
C TRP A 10 16.53 -19.04 2.38
N GLN A 11 17.39 -18.51 3.25
CA GLN A 11 17.49 -18.97 4.63
C GLN A 11 16.18 -18.78 5.40
N ARG A 12 15.52 -17.63 5.26
CA ARG A 12 14.21 -17.38 5.90
C ARG A 12 13.15 -18.37 5.45
N MET A 13 13.24 -18.84 4.21
CA MET A 13 12.31 -19.83 3.65
C MET A 13 12.72 -21.28 3.93
N GLY A 14 13.77 -21.52 4.73
CA GLY A 14 14.31 -22.86 4.99
C GLY A 14 14.97 -23.50 3.77
N LEU A 15 15.37 -22.69 2.79
CA LEU A 15 16.05 -23.08 1.55
C LEU A 15 17.53 -22.72 1.59
N GLN A 16 18.30 -23.33 0.69
CA GLN A 16 19.73 -23.09 0.54
C GLN A 16 20.01 -22.09 -0.59
N GLU A 17 21.14 -21.37 -0.53
CA GLU A 17 21.52 -20.44 -1.61
C GLU A 17 21.67 -21.12 -2.98
N GLN A 18 21.92 -22.43 -3.02
CA GLN A 18 21.93 -23.20 -4.26
C GLN A 18 20.55 -23.27 -4.95
N ASP A 19 19.45 -23.19 -4.19
CA ASP A 19 18.08 -23.19 -4.71
C ASP A 19 17.80 -21.94 -5.55
N ARG A 20 18.53 -20.85 -5.28
CA ARG A 20 18.55 -19.67 -6.15
C ARG A 20 18.99 -19.99 -7.56
N GLY A 21 20.01 -20.85 -7.70
CA GLY A 21 20.52 -21.29 -9.00
C GLY A 21 19.48 -22.10 -9.76
N VAL A 22 18.71 -22.93 -9.05
CA VAL A 22 17.59 -23.70 -9.62
C VAL A 22 16.53 -22.75 -10.17
N PHE A 23 16.12 -21.76 -9.38
CA PHE A 23 15.13 -20.77 -9.82
C PHE A 23 15.62 -19.96 -11.03
N LEU A 24 16.83 -19.41 -10.98
CA LEU A 24 17.36 -18.60 -12.09
C LEU A 24 17.48 -19.42 -13.38
N ARG A 25 17.78 -20.73 -13.29
CA ARG A 25 17.73 -21.63 -14.44
C ARG A 25 16.30 -21.81 -14.94
N ALA A 26 15.35 -22.13 -14.06
CA ALA A 26 13.94 -22.28 -14.43
C ALA A 26 13.38 -21.04 -15.15
N VAL A 27 13.69 -19.83 -14.69
CA VAL A 27 13.24 -18.59 -15.38
C VAL A 27 13.90 -18.45 -16.75
N ARG A 28 15.19 -18.77 -16.89
CA ARG A 28 15.89 -18.72 -18.19
C ARG A 28 15.33 -19.76 -19.17
N ASP A 29 14.97 -20.94 -18.68
CA ASP A 29 14.38 -22.00 -19.49
C ASP A 29 12.95 -21.63 -19.95
N MET A 30 12.19 -20.92 -19.10
CA MET A 30 10.87 -20.38 -19.47
C MET A 30 10.95 -19.22 -20.48
N TYR A 31 12.03 -18.44 -20.45
CA TYR A 31 12.21 -17.26 -21.29
C TYR A 31 13.54 -17.32 -22.07
N PRO A 32 13.68 -18.27 -23.02
CA PRO A 32 14.89 -18.41 -23.81
C PRO A 32 15.14 -17.15 -24.64
N GLY A 33 16.41 -16.76 -24.78
CA GLY A 33 16.77 -15.54 -25.51
C GLY A 33 16.41 -14.24 -24.78
N ARG A 34 16.23 -14.28 -23.46
CA ARG A 34 16.12 -13.09 -22.61
C ARG A 34 17.18 -13.06 -21.53
N ARG A 35 17.57 -11.85 -21.14
CA ARG A 35 18.46 -11.59 -20.01
C ARG A 35 17.64 -11.64 -18.72
N VAL A 36 18.15 -12.37 -17.72
CA VAL A 36 17.52 -12.50 -16.39
C VAL A 36 18.48 -11.92 -15.36
N GLU A 37 18.09 -10.80 -14.76
CA GLU A 37 18.90 -10.04 -13.80
C GLU A 37 18.14 -9.85 -12.50
N LYS A 38 18.86 -9.74 -11.40
CA LYS A 38 18.24 -9.44 -10.11
C LYS A 38 18.01 -7.94 -10.01
N VAL A 39 16.88 -7.56 -9.43
CA VAL A 39 16.71 -6.18 -8.96
C VAL A 39 17.71 -5.90 -7.84
N GLY A 40 18.24 -4.68 -7.79
CA GLY A 40 19.25 -4.26 -6.81
C GLY A 40 18.75 -4.38 -5.36
N GLU A 41 17.48 -4.05 -5.14
CA GLU A 41 16.82 -4.16 -3.83
C GLU A 41 15.82 -5.31 -3.84
N GLN A 42 16.01 -6.28 -2.93
CA GLN A 42 15.14 -7.44 -2.80
C GLN A 42 14.16 -7.24 -1.63
N GLY A 43 12.92 -7.70 -1.80
CA GLY A 43 11.90 -7.63 -0.76
C GLY A 43 12.16 -8.62 0.38
N TYR A 44 11.55 -8.37 1.54
CA TYR A 44 11.61 -9.31 2.68
C TYR A 44 10.87 -10.61 2.35
N CYS A 45 9.68 -10.51 1.76
CA CYS A 45 8.76 -11.62 1.49
C CYS A 45 8.89 -12.21 0.07
N SER A 46 9.83 -11.72 -0.73
CA SER A 46 9.91 -12.10 -2.15
C SER A 46 11.33 -12.08 -2.71
N PHE A 47 11.55 -12.88 -3.75
CA PHE A 47 12.74 -12.82 -4.57
C PHE A 47 12.38 -12.41 -5.99
N THR A 48 12.98 -11.32 -6.47
CA THR A 48 12.53 -10.61 -7.67
C THR A 48 13.65 -10.54 -8.71
N VAL A 49 13.31 -10.84 -9.97
CA VAL A 49 14.19 -10.71 -11.13
C VAL A 49 13.51 -9.91 -12.23
N VAL A 50 14.30 -9.13 -12.97
CA VAL A 50 13.91 -8.50 -14.22
C VAL A 50 14.25 -9.46 -15.36
N VAL A 51 13.29 -9.67 -16.25
CA VAL A 51 13.47 -10.40 -17.50
C VAL A 51 13.34 -9.40 -18.65
N ALA A 52 14.42 -9.21 -19.40
CA ALA A 52 14.51 -8.20 -20.46
C ALA A 52 15.06 -8.81 -21.76
N PRO A 53 14.72 -8.24 -22.94
CA PRO A 53 15.40 -8.61 -24.19
C PRO A 53 16.92 -8.40 -24.10
N TRP A 54 17.68 -9.17 -24.87
CA TRP A 54 19.09 -8.84 -25.10
C TRP A 54 19.14 -7.53 -25.90
N VAL A 55 19.81 -6.52 -25.34
CA VAL A 55 20.18 -5.35 -26.12
C VAL A 55 21.48 -5.71 -26.81
N ASP A 56 21.41 -6.21 -28.03
CA ASP A 56 22.59 -6.27 -28.89
C ASP A 56 22.88 -4.84 -29.36
N ASP A 57 23.99 -4.28 -28.90
CA ASP A 57 24.48 -2.95 -29.30
C ASP A 57 24.92 -2.92 -30.79
N CYS A 58 24.78 -4.04 -31.50
CA CYS A 58 25.11 -4.23 -32.90
C CYS A 58 24.10 -5.20 -33.53
N LEU A 59 23.31 -4.73 -34.51
CA LEU A 59 22.44 -5.47 -35.46
C LEU A 59 20.91 -5.34 -35.24
N SER A 60 20.40 -4.21 -35.73
CA SER A 60 19.31 -4.09 -36.72
C SER A 60 18.19 -5.14 -36.79
N ARG A 61 16.95 -4.64 -36.60
CA ARG A 61 15.79 -4.78 -37.52
C ARG A 61 15.78 -6.04 -38.41
N ALA A 62 15.52 -7.22 -37.84
CA ALA A 62 14.99 -8.36 -38.58
C ALA A 62 14.48 -9.45 -37.62
N LYS A 63 13.20 -9.34 -37.25
CA LYS A 63 12.26 -10.32 -36.63
C LYS A 63 11.33 -9.60 -35.64
N GLN A 64 10.69 -8.54 -36.13
CA GLN A 64 9.56 -7.92 -35.47
C GLN A 64 8.32 -8.74 -35.81
N GLU A 65 7.98 -9.70 -34.97
CA GLU A 65 6.58 -10.14 -34.80
C GLU A 65 6.39 -10.98 -33.51
N ASP A 66 7.46 -11.59 -32.95
CA ASP A 66 7.39 -12.33 -31.66
C ASP A 66 8.16 -11.69 -30.47
N GLN A 67 8.81 -10.54 -30.66
CA GLN A 67 9.53 -9.78 -29.60
C GLN A 67 8.71 -8.61 -29.02
N ALA A 68 7.38 -8.69 -29.04
CA ALA A 68 6.51 -7.57 -28.65
C ALA A 68 6.47 -7.26 -27.14
N ASP A 69 7.01 -8.14 -26.30
CA ASP A 69 6.98 -7.98 -24.85
C ASP A 69 8.27 -7.28 -24.38
N GLY A 70 8.15 -6.08 -23.82
CA GLY A 70 9.26 -5.33 -23.20
C GLY A 70 9.87 -6.04 -21.99
N ALA A 71 10.55 -5.28 -21.12
CA ALA A 71 11.03 -5.83 -19.86
C ALA A 71 9.86 -6.09 -18.89
N PHE A 72 9.91 -7.19 -18.16
CA PHE A 72 8.92 -7.54 -17.13
C PHE A 72 9.60 -8.11 -15.90
N ILE A 73 8.82 -8.30 -14.83
CA ILE A 73 9.30 -8.82 -13.55
C ILE A 73 8.81 -10.26 -13.37
N VAL A 74 9.69 -11.11 -12.85
CA VAL A 74 9.32 -12.41 -12.27
C VAL A 74 9.63 -12.37 -10.79
N GLN A 75 8.63 -12.67 -9.97
CA GLN A 75 8.73 -12.64 -8.52
C GLN A 75 8.36 -13.99 -7.92
N LEU A 76 9.22 -14.49 -7.03
CA LEU A 76 8.93 -15.62 -6.18
C LEU A 76 8.39 -15.17 -4.84
N ARG A 77 7.37 -15.88 -4.34
CA ARG A 77 6.86 -15.72 -2.98
C ARG A 77 6.57 -17.09 -2.36
N PRO A 78 6.80 -17.26 -1.05
CA PRO A 78 6.30 -18.43 -0.33
C PRO A 78 4.77 -18.43 -0.25
N ASP A 79 4.17 -19.60 -0.05
CA ASP A 79 2.72 -19.76 0.10
C ASP A 79 2.09 -18.79 1.13
N GLN A 80 2.77 -18.52 2.25
CA GLN A 80 2.27 -17.61 3.29
C GLN A 80 2.19 -16.14 2.86
N HIS A 81 2.89 -15.77 1.79
CA HIS A 81 2.89 -14.44 1.18
C HIS A 81 2.44 -14.50 -0.28
N ALA A 82 1.72 -15.55 -0.67
CA ALA A 82 1.20 -15.70 -2.02
C ALA A 82 0.27 -14.53 -2.36
N LEU A 83 0.39 -14.03 -3.59
CA LEU A 83 -0.54 -13.03 -4.11
C LEU A 83 -1.88 -13.69 -4.43
N ASP A 84 -2.96 -13.07 -3.98
CA ASP A 84 -4.31 -13.40 -4.44
C ASP A 84 -4.52 -12.82 -5.84
N LEU A 85 -4.52 -13.70 -6.85
CA LEU A 85 -4.65 -13.31 -8.25
C LEU A 85 -5.99 -12.63 -8.57
N TYR A 86 -7.06 -12.90 -7.80
CA TYR A 86 -8.33 -12.20 -7.96
C TYR A 86 -8.21 -10.75 -7.51
N ILE A 87 -7.60 -10.53 -6.33
CA ILE A 87 -7.35 -9.19 -5.81
C ILE A 87 -6.44 -8.39 -6.75
N THR A 88 -5.35 -8.98 -7.24
CA THR A 88 -4.44 -8.26 -8.16
C THR A 88 -5.11 -7.91 -9.49
N ARG A 89 -6.03 -8.75 -9.97
CA ARG A 89 -6.82 -8.46 -11.17
C ARG A 89 -7.82 -7.34 -10.91
N ASP A 90 -8.50 -7.37 -9.77
CA ASP A 90 -9.43 -6.33 -9.37
C ASP A 90 -8.68 -5.00 -9.16
N ALA A 91 -7.44 -5.03 -8.64
CA ALA A 91 -6.57 -3.85 -8.55
C ALA A 91 -6.29 -3.25 -9.93
N ARG A 92 -5.90 -4.08 -10.92
CA ARG A 92 -5.72 -3.62 -12.30
C ARG A 92 -7.01 -3.04 -12.91
N LYS A 93 -8.16 -3.61 -12.59
CA LYS A 93 -9.46 -3.12 -13.07
C LYS A 93 -9.82 -1.77 -12.45
N THR A 94 -9.60 -1.60 -11.16
CA THR A 94 -9.94 -0.39 -10.40
C THR A 94 -8.96 0.75 -10.67
N TYR A 95 -7.67 0.46 -10.66
CA TYR A 95 -6.61 1.47 -10.70
C TYR A 95 -5.94 1.62 -12.08
N GLY A 96 -6.33 0.80 -13.07
CA GLY A 96 -5.80 0.89 -14.42
C GLY A 96 -4.28 0.80 -14.46
N ASP A 97 -3.64 1.77 -15.10
CA ASP A 97 -2.19 1.82 -15.25
C ASP A 97 -1.41 2.09 -13.96
N PHE A 98 -2.07 2.41 -12.84
CA PHE A 98 -1.38 2.49 -11.56
C PHE A 98 -1.07 1.11 -10.95
N ALA A 99 -1.72 0.03 -11.40
CA ALA A 99 -1.48 -1.32 -10.90
C ALA A 99 -0.88 -2.22 -12.00
N PRO A 100 0.12 -3.06 -11.70
CA PRO A 100 0.68 -3.98 -12.69
C PRO A 100 -0.34 -5.08 -13.02
N ARG A 101 -0.31 -5.61 -14.25
CA ARG A 101 -0.91 -6.92 -14.52
C ARG A 101 -0.04 -7.99 -13.88
N ILE A 102 -0.67 -8.93 -13.18
CA ILE A 102 0.00 -10.04 -12.51
C ILE A 102 -0.60 -11.36 -12.99
N GLN A 103 0.27 -12.33 -13.27
CA GLN A 103 -0.08 -13.67 -13.72
C GLN A 103 0.71 -14.69 -12.91
N GLY A 104 0.06 -15.76 -12.46
CA GLY A 104 0.76 -16.91 -11.88
C GLY A 104 1.58 -17.63 -12.95
N LEU A 105 2.77 -18.12 -12.58
CA LEU A 105 3.61 -18.95 -13.43
C LEU A 105 3.61 -20.39 -12.90
N GLU A 106 3.27 -21.32 -13.76
CA GLU A 106 3.40 -22.75 -13.49
C GLU A 106 4.87 -23.16 -13.71
N CYS A 107 5.62 -23.28 -12.62
CA CYS A 107 7.00 -23.76 -12.66
C CYS A 107 7.26 -24.70 -11.48
N ALA A 108 8.01 -25.78 -11.74
CA ALA A 108 8.44 -26.70 -10.71
C ALA A 108 9.55 -26.05 -9.88
N LEU A 109 9.16 -25.49 -8.73
CA LEU A 109 10.07 -24.81 -7.81
C LEU A 109 10.34 -25.67 -6.57
N PRO A 110 11.56 -25.58 -6.00
CA PRO A 110 11.84 -26.19 -4.71
C PRO A 110 11.03 -25.48 -3.61
N GLY A 111 10.56 -26.27 -2.63
CA GLY A 111 9.76 -25.77 -1.52
C GLY A 111 8.33 -25.36 -1.91
N ARG A 112 7.61 -24.74 -0.97
CA ARG A 112 6.25 -24.21 -1.17
C ARG A 112 6.30 -22.77 -1.73
N LEU A 113 7.04 -22.61 -2.84
CA LEU A 113 7.20 -21.33 -3.53
C LEU A 113 6.25 -21.23 -4.72
N ARG A 114 5.76 -20.02 -4.97
CA ARG A 114 4.97 -19.64 -6.15
C ARG A 114 5.73 -18.58 -6.93
N ALA A 115 5.61 -18.64 -8.25
CA ALA A 115 6.15 -17.62 -9.15
C ALA A 115 5.03 -16.80 -9.79
N TYR A 116 5.32 -15.53 -10.01
CA TYR A 116 4.42 -14.58 -10.63
C TYR A 116 5.18 -13.79 -11.70
N ARG A 117 4.59 -13.65 -12.88
CA ARG A 117 4.99 -12.68 -13.90
C ARG A 117 4.18 -11.42 -13.68
N MET A 118 4.84 -10.26 -13.73
CA MET A 118 4.16 -8.97 -13.62
C MET A 118 4.79 -7.90 -14.51
N ASP A 119 3.98 -6.91 -14.90
CA ASP A 119 4.47 -5.75 -15.65
C ASP A 119 5.62 -5.05 -14.87
N LYS A 120 6.65 -4.61 -15.59
CA LYS A 120 7.64 -3.69 -15.01
C LYS A 120 7.07 -2.28 -15.06
N MET A 121 6.72 -1.75 -13.89
CA MET A 121 6.25 -0.38 -13.76
C MET A 121 7.42 0.60 -13.93
N GLU A 122 7.17 1.72 -14.62
CA GLU A 122 8.18 2.76 -14.84
C GLU A 122 8.18 3.79 -13.70
N GLY A 123 9.32 4.44 -13.49
CA GLY A 123 9.51 5.46 -12.46
C GLY A 123 10.57 5.10 -11.41
N VAL A 124 10.75 6.00 -10.46
CA VAL A 124 11.65 5.84 -9.30
C VAL A 124 10.82 5.76 -8.02
N LEU A 125 11.29 5.03 -7.02
CA LEU A 125 10.60 4.94 -5.73
C LEU A 125 10.61 6.30 -5.03
N LEU A 126 9.44 6.73 -4.52
CA LEU A 126 9.31 7.98 -3.80
C LEU A 126 10.21 8.02 -2.56
N SER A 127 10.42 6.90 -1.88
CA SER A 127 11.35 6.77 -0.74
C SER A 127 12.77 7.27 -1.05
N HIS A 128 13.22 7.19 -2.30
CA HIS A 128 14.55 7.65 -2.74
C HIS A 128 14.60 9.14 -3.09
N CYS A 129 13.44 9.80 -3.23
CA CYS A 129 13.34 11.20 -3.62
C CYS A 129 12.85 12.11 -2.49
N GLN A 130 12.30 11.56 -1.42
CA GLN A 130 11.71 12.34 -0.33
C GLN A 130 12.72 13.29 0.35
N PRO A 131 12.41 14.61 0.43
CA PRO A 131 13.23 15.55 1.17
C PRO A 131 13.25 15.21 2.67
N ARG A 132 14.38 15.47 3.32
CA ARG A 132 14.55 15.28 4.78
C ARG A 132 14.75 16.61 5.51
N THR A 133 14.19 17.68 4.96
CA THR A 133 14.23 19.04 5.50
C THR A 133 12.84 19.65 5.49
N GLN A 134 12.52 20.49 6.48
CA GLN A 134 11.18 21.12 6.56
C GLN A 134 10.98 22.21 5.51
N ARG A 135 12.01 23.05 5.33
CA ARG A 135 12.04 24.07 4.31
C ARG A 135 12.46 23.44 2.98
N LEU A 136 11.65 23.66 1.96
CA LEU A 136 11.83 23.16 0.62
C LEU A 136 12.12 24.31 -0.34
N ASP A 137 12.89 24.03 -1.38
CA ASP A 137 13.05 24.97 -2.49
C ASP A 137 11.80 24.98 -3.40
N GLU A 138 11.76 25.95 -4.32
CA GLU A 138 10.60 26.16 -5.19
C GLU A 138 10.33 24.98 -6.12
N GLU A 139 11.38 24.31 -6.60
CA GLU A 139 11.23 23.14 -7.48
C GLU A 139 10.69 21.93 -6.71
N GLN A 140 11.20 21.67 -5.51
CA GLN A 140 10.66 20.64 -4.61
C GLN A 140 9.20 20.90 -4.25
N ARG A 141 8.82 22.16 -4.01
CA ARG A 141 7.42 22.53 -3.74
C ARG A 141 6.51 22.22 -4.94
N LYS A 142 6.92 22.58 -6.15
CA LYS A 142 6.15 22.25 -7.38
C LYS A 142 6.00 20.74 -7.57
N LYS A 143 7.07 19.98 -7.34
CA LYS A 143 7.03 18.51 -7.42
C LYS A 143 6.08 17.91 -6.39
N LEU A 144 6.06 18.42 -5.15
CA LEU A 144 5.08 17.99 -4.15
C LEU A 144 3.63 18.32 -4.52
N VAL A 145 3.38 19.47 -5.15
CA VAL A 145 2.05 19.81 -5.66
C VAL A 145 1.58 18.75 -6.66
N ASN A 146 2.41 18.43 -7.67
CA ASN A 146 2.09 17.40 -8.66
C ASN A 146 1.88 16.02 -8.02
N LEU A 147 2.73 15.66 -7.05
CA LEU A 147 2.64 14.40 -6.32
C LEU A 147 1.31 14.28 -5.56
N VAL A 148 0.90 15.33 -4.85
CA VAL A 148 -0.35 15.36 -4.08
C VAL A 148 -1.57 15.31 -4.99
N GLU A 149 -1.58 16.03 -6.12
CA GLU A 149 -2.66 15.94 -7.10
C GLU A 149 -2.75 14.57 -7.78
N SER A 150 -1.60 13.97 -8.07
CA SER A 150 -1.52 12.61 -8.62
C SER A 150 -1.99 11.57 -7.60
N PHE A 151 -1.67 11.74 -6.32
CA PHE A 151 -2.18 10.91 -5.24
C PHE A 151 -3.71 11.02 -5.09
N ALA A 152 -4.28 12.23 -5.18
CA ALA A 152 -5.74 12.40 -5.21
C ALA A 152 -6.38 11.67 -6.40
N THR A 153 -5.73 11.70 -7.57
CA THR A 153 -6.16 10.95 -8.76
C THR A 153 -6.16 9.44 -8.52
N PHE A 154 -5.09 8.91 -7.95
CA PHE A 154 -4.98 7.49 -7.58
C PHE A 154 -6.07 7.07 -6.58
N ILE A 155 -6.30 7.85 -5.51
CA ILE A 155 -7.32 7.54 -4.52
C ILE A 155 -8.72 7.54 -5.14
N ALA A 156 -9.02 8.53 -5.99
CA ALA A 156 -10.31 8.67 -6.67
C ALA A 156 -10.65 7.47 -7.55
N CYS A 157 -9.67 6.76 -8.13
CA CYS A 157 -9.90 5.56 -8.93
C CYS A 157 -10.69 4.47 -8.19
N SER A 158 -10.54 4.39 -6.86
CA SER A 158 -11.24 3.38 -6.05
C SER A 158 -12.68 3.75 -5.70
N TRP A 159 -13.08 5.01 -5.89
CA TRP A 159 -14.44 5.43 -5.59
C TRP A 159 -15.43 4.71 -6.52
N PRO A 160 -16.53 4.13 -6.00
CA PRO A 160 -17.49 3.45 -6.85
C PRO A 160 -18.10 4.43 -7.84
N SER A 161 -17.83 4.24 -9.13
CA SER A 161 -18.60 4.94 -10.16
C SER A 161 -20.06 4.51 -10.08
N SER A 162 -21.02 5.36 -10.46
CA SER A 162 -22.45 5.00 -10.49
C SER A 162 -22.76 3.74 -11.34
N GLN A 163 -21.83 3.29 -12.17
CA GLN A 163 -21.91 2.05 -12.97
C GLN A 163 -21.30 0.79 -12.28
N GLN A 164 -20.58 0.93 -11.16
CA GLN A 164 -19.85 -0.14 -10.47
C GLN A 164 -20.51 -0.62 -9.17
N ALA A 165 -21.74 -0.22 -8.86
CA ALA A 165 -22.50 -0.55 -7.64
C ALA A 165 -22.90 -2.04 -7.49
N THR A 166 -22.07 -2.99 -7.96
CA THR A 166 -22.35 -4.43 -8.00
C THR A 166 -21.20 -5.29 -7.48
N TYR A 167 -20.48 -4.86 -6.44
CA TYR A 167 -19.77 -5.82 -5.61
C TYR A 167 -20.73 -6.36 -4.54
N ILE A 168 -21.48 -7.40 -4.89
CA ILE A 168 -22.13 -8.27 -3.91
C ILE A 168 -21.16 -9.42 -3.65
N PRO A 169 -20.64 -9.61 -2.42
CA PRO A 169 -19.85 -10.79 -2.10
C PRO A 169 -20.61 -12.05 -2.52
N ARG A 170 -19.94 -12.98 -3.23
CA ARG A 170 -20.51 -14.26 -3.72
C ARG A 170 -20.99 -15.23 -2.62
N ALA A 171 -21.09 -14.76 -1.37
CA ALA A 171 -21.54 -15.54 -0.22
C ALA A 171 -23.05 -15.43 0.07
N VAL A 172 -23.79 -14.53 -0.59
CA VAL A 172 -25.25 -14.44 -0.41
C VAL A 172 -25.92 -15.53 -1.27
N ARG A 173 -26.22 -16.67 -0.65
CA ARG A 173 -27.11 -17.69 -1.24
C ARG A 173 -28.43 -17.03 -1.61
N ALA A 174 -29.00 -17.40 -2.76
CA ALA A 174 -30.24 -16.84 -3.32
C ALA A 174 -31.49 -17.04 -2.43
N ASP A 175 -31.34 -17.77 -1.32
CA ASP A 175 -32.42 -18.26 -0.48
C ASP A 175 -32.41 -17.63 0.93
N SER A 176 -31.56 -16.63 1.18
CA SER A 176 -31.59 -15.87 2.45
C SER A 176 -32.59 -14.72 2.35
N PRO A 177 -33.50 -14.54 3.34
CA PRO A 177 -34.45 -13.43 3.32
C PRO A 177 -33.68 -12.11 3.26
N ILE A 178 -34.06 -11.23 2.33
CA ILE A 178 -33.62 -9.84 2.28
C ILE A 178 -34.07 -9.17 3.59
N SER A 179 -33.17 -9.11 4.57
CA SER A 179 -33.30 -8.27 5.76
C SER A 179 -31.94 -7.69 6.08
N ASP A 180 -31.96 -6.40 6.31
CA ASP A 180 -30.92 -5.53 6.88
C ASP A 180 -29.84 -5.10 5.89
N THR A 181 -29.79 -3.78 5.67
CA THR A 181 -28.69 -3.07 5.02
C THR A 181 -27.38 -3.49 5.68
N ALA A 182 -26.65 -4.40 5.05
CA ALA A 182 -25.41 -4.94 5.59
C ALA A 182 -24.44 -3.78 5.88
N SER A 183 -24.08 -3.61 7.16
CA SER A 183 -23.12 -2.59 7.59
C SER A 183 -21.89 -2.60 6.68
N PRO A 184 -21.32 -1.44 6.29
CA PRO A 184 -20.11 -1.39 5.47
C PRO A 184 -18.99 -2.31 6.00
N LEU A 185 -18.86 -2.41 7.33
CA LEU A 185 -17.84 -3.27 7.95
C LEU A 185 -18.01 -4.76 7.64
N SER A 186 -19.24 -5.26 7.45
CA SER A 186 -19.49 -6.66 7.09
C SER A 186 -19.10 -7.00 5.64
N GLN A 187 -18.91 -6.00 4.79
CA GLN A 187 -18.46 -6.15 3.40
C GLN A 187 -16.92 -6.13 3.29
N CYS A 188 -16.22 -5.76 4.36
CA CYS A 188 -14.77 -5.71 4.39
C CYS A 188 -14.18 -7.13 4.35
N THR A 189 -13.05 -7.30 3.66
CA THR A 189 -12.41 -8.62 3.48
C THR A 189 -10.97 -8.62 3.96
N GLY A 190 -10.36 -9.81 3.97
CA GLY A 190 -8.94 -9.97 4.29
C GLY A 190 -8.62 -9.95 5.80
N LYS A 191 -7.32 -9.88 6.10
CA LYS A 191 -6.77 -9.95 7.46
C LYS A 191 -7.12 -8.72 8.28
N VAL A 192 -7.08 -7.53 7.68
CA VAL A 192 -7.40 -6.27 8.35
C VAL A 192 -8.91 -6.07 8.35
N GLY A 193 -9.55 -6.15 7.17
CA GLY A 193 -10.97 -5.84 7.01
C GLY A 193 -11.89 -6.73 7.85
N GLY A 194 -11.62 -8.04 7.89
CA GLY A 194 -12.38 -8.98 8.71
C GLY A 194 -12.22 -8.81 10.22
N ASN A 195 -11.27 -7.99 10.67
CA ASN A 195 -10.92 -7.82 12.08
C ASN A 195 -10.97 -6.35 12.56
N ILE A 196 -11.61 -5.44 11.81
CA ILE A 196 -11.67 -4.01 12.17
C ILE A 196 -12.20 -3.79 13.59
N ILE A 197 -13.37 -4.35 13.92
CA ILE A 197 -14.02 -4.19 15.23
C ILE A 197 -13.12 -4.68 16.38
N PRO A 198 -12.66 -5.94 16.41
CA PRO A 198 -11.82 -6.42 17.50
C PRO A 198 -10.47 -5.69 17.58
N LYS A 199 -9.89 -5.26 16.45
CA LYS A 199 -8.66 -4.46 16.44
C LYS A 199 -8.87 -3.09 17.07
N LEU A 200 -9.91 -2.35 16.69
CA LEU A 200 -10.22 -1.06 17.31
C LEU A 200 -10.53 -1.19 18.81
N ALA A 201 -11.30 -2.21 19.20
CA ALA A 201 -11.57 -2.47 20.62
C ALA A 201 -10.26 -2.71 21.38
N LYS A 202 -9.33 -3.49 20.82
CA LYS A 202 -8.02 -3.71 21.42
C LYS A 202 -7.19 -2.43 21.55
N LEU A 203 -7.18 -1.58 20.52
CA LEU A 203 -6.50 -0.28 20.55
C LEU A 203 -7.09 0.66 21.60
N ALA A 204 -8.41 0.73 21.71
CA ALA A 204 -9.12 1.52 22.71
C ALA A 204 -8.74 1.16 24.17
N HIS A 205 -8.28 -0.07 24.41
CA HIS A 205 -7.85 -0.50 25.74
C HIS A 205 -6.34 -0.36 25.96
N ARG A 206 -5.53 -0.56 24.90
CA ARG A 206 -4.09 -0.86 25.04
C ARG A 206 -3.14 0.18 24.45
N LEU A 207 -3.61 1.19 23.71
CA LEU A 207 -2.73 2.26 23.24
C LEU A 207 -2.10 3.00 24.43
N PRO A 208 -0.84 3.47 24.29
CA PRO A 208 -0.08 4.04 25.40
C PRO A 208 -0.72 5.34 25.95
N ASP A 209 -1.32 6.15 25.09
CA ASP A 209 -1.95 7.41 25.50
C ASP A 209 -3.44 7.24 25.80
N MET A 210 -3.92 7.92 26.84
CA MET A 210 -5.35 7.99 27.14
C MET A 210 -6.14 8.67 26.02
N ALA A 211 -5.61 9.73 25.42
CA ALA A 211 -6.24 10.42 24.30
C ALA A 211 -6.35 9.53 23.05
N LEU A 212 -5.30 8.77 22.71
CA LEU A 212 -5.34 7.80 21.61
C LEU A 212 -6.36 6.68 21.87
N ARG A 213 -6.44 6.20 23.12
CA ARG A 213 -7.45 5.22 23.52
C ARG A 213 -8.88 5.75 23.36
N ALA A 214 -9.12 6.99 23.78
CA ALA A 214 -10.42 7.66 23.62
C ALA A 214 -10.78 7.85 22.14
N LEU A 215 -9.81 8.24 21.30
CA LEU A 215 -10.01 8.32 19.85
C LEU A 215 -10.34 6.96 19.24
N ALA A 216 -9.61 5.90 19.58
CA ALA A 216 -9.90 4.56 19.08
C ALA A 216 -11.31 4.07 19.50
N ALA A 217 -11.74 4.36 20.73
CA ALA A 217 -13.09 4.06 21.21
C ALA A 217 -14.17 4.85 20.43
N SER A 218 -13.93 6.14 20.20
CA SER A 218 -14.82 7.01 19.42
C SER A 218 -14.92 6.56 17.96
N THR A 219 -13.79 6.26 17.32
CA THR A 219 -13.73 5.72 15.95
C THR A 219 -14.49 4.41 15.85
N LEU A 220 -14.32 3.48 16.81
CA LEU A 220 -15.10 2.23 16.84
C LEU A 220 -16.60 2.49 16.85
N HIS A 221 -17.06 3.33 17.78
CA HIS A 221 -18.49 3.64 17.89
C HIS A 221 -19.04 4.27 16.61
N ARG A 222 -18.32 5.25 16.04
CA ARG A 222 -18.73 5.94 14.82
C ARG A 222 -18.70 5.03 13.59
N MET A 223 -17.70 4.16 13.45
CA MET A 223 -17.62 3.20 12.34
C MET A 223 -18.74 2.16 12.40
N MET A 224 -19.17 1.75 13.60
CA MET A 224 -20.31 0.85 13.77
C MET A 224 -21.66 1.51 13.46
N ALA A 225 -21.77 2.83 13.64
CA ALA A 225 -22.95 3.61 13.32
C ALA A 225 -22.95 4.16 11.87
N LEU A 226 -21.91 3.85 11.09
CA LEU A 226 -21.78 4.33 9.72
C LEU A 226 -22.61 3.45 8.79
N ASP A 227 -23.60 4.07 8.15
CA ASP A 227 -24.48 3.44 7.17
C ASP A 227 -24.21 4.03 5.77
N ASP A 228 -24.51 3.26 4.72
CA ASP A 228 -24.39 3.70 3.32
C ASP A 228 -23.02 4.32 2.94
N TYR A 229 -21.94 3.65 3.36
CA TYR A 229 -20.57 4.06 3.09
C TYR A 229 -19.85 3.07 2.16
N PRO A 230 -19.12 3.55 1.13
CA PRO A 230 -18.51 2.67 0.16
C PRO A 230 -17.34 1.87 0.75
N VAL A 231 -17.39 0.57 0.55
CA VAL A 231 -16.24 -0.33 0.70
C VAL A 231 -15.58 -0.48 -0.67
N THR A 232 -14.31 -0.16 -0.74
CA THR A 232 -13.54 -0.12 -1.98
C THR A 232 -12.31 -0.99 -1.87
N LEU A 233 -11.81 -1.45 -3.02
CA LEU A 233 -10.51 -2.10 -3.04
C LEU A 233 -9.45 -1.05 -2.68
N THR A 234 -8.63 -1.35 -1.69
CA THR A 234 -7.53 -0.50 -1.22
C THR A 234 -6.19 -1.20 -1.43
N HIS A 235 -5.10 -0.43 -1.53
CA HIS A 235 -3.75 -1.00 -1.73
C HIS A 235 -3.24 -1.82 -0.53
N GLY A 236 -3.63 -1.43 0.70
CA GLY A 236 -3.20 -2.11 1.92
C GLY A 236 -1.83 -1.73 2.48
N ASP A 237 -0.95 -1.12 1.69
CA ASP A 237 0.34 -0.61 2.19
C ASP A 237 0.82 0.63 1.42
N LEU A 238 0.15 1.78 1.61
CA LEU A 238 0.47 3.03 0.90
C LEU A 238 1.62 3.79 1.57
N ILE A 239 2.83 3.25 1.44
CA ILE A 239 4.07 3.85 1.90
C ILE A 239 4.96 4.32 0.74
N PRO A 240 5.91 5.25 0.95
CA PRO A 240 6.77 5.78 -0.11
C PRO A 240 7.59 4.74 -0.89
N SER A 241 7.93 3.60 -0.29
CA SER A 241 8.66 2.52 -0.97
C SER A 241 7.79 1.68 -1.91
N ASN A 242 6.47 1.89 -1.90
CA ASN A 242 5.53 1.23 -2.81
C ASN A 242 5.01 2.18 -3.91
N MET A 243 5.36 3.47 -3.83
CA MET A 243 4.95 4.51 -4.78
C MET A 243 6.06 4.77 -5.81
N LEU A 244 5.78 4.50 -7.08
CA LEU A 244 6.64 4.90 -8.19
C LEU A 244 6.20 6.26 -8.72
N ILE A 245 7.18 7.11 -8.98
CA ILE A 245 6.98 8.47 -9.48
C ILE A 245 7.86 8.75 -10.70
N ASP A 246 7.40 9.64 -11.57
CA ASP A 246 8.25 10.26 -12.57
C ASP A 246 9.30 11.17 -11.88
N GLN A 247 10.58 10.94 -12.15
CA GLN A 247 11.68 11.60 -11.43
C GLN A 247 11.68 13.13 -11.63
N THR A 248 11.18 13.59 -12.78
CA THR A 248 11.18 15.00 -13.15
C THR A 248 10.01 15.74 -12.50
N THR A 249 8.81 15.19 -12.64
CA THR A 249 7.54 15.86 -12.27
C THR A 249 7.00 15.44 -10.91
N TRP A 250 7.38 14.26 -10.41
CA TRP A 250 6.82 13.56 -9.25
C TRP A 250 5.35 13.14 -9.39
N ALA A 251 4.80 13.11 -10.60
CA ALA A 251 3.54 12.42 -10.83
C ALA A 251 3.70 10.94 -10.52
N ILE A 252 2.71 10.32 -9.85
CA ILE A 252 2.70 8.88 -9.59
C ILE A 252 2.54 8.16 -10.93
N THR A 253 3.40 7.19 -11.18
CA THR A 253 3.41 6.35 -12.38
C THR A 253 2.94 4.92 -12.10
N GLY A 254 2.97 4.50 -10.83
CA GLY A 254 2.51 3.18 -10.43
C GLY A 254 2.58 2.93 -8.93
N MET A 255 1.86 1.91 -8.50
CA MET A 255 1.89 1.36 -7.16
C MET A 255 2.32 -0.11 -7.24
N VAL A 256 3.29 -0.50 -6.41
CA VAL A 256 3.81 -1.87 -6.34
C VAL A 256 3.48 -2.50 -4.99
N ASP A 257 3.57 -3.83 -4.94
CA ASP A 257 3.29 -4.64 -3.75
C ASP A 257 1.83 -4.64 -3.27
N TRP A 258 0.94 -5.10 -4.15
CA TRP A 258 -0.50 -5.31 -3.89
C TRP A 258 -0.81 -6.53 -3.00
N ALA A 259 0.15 -7.01 -2.21
CA ALA A 259 -0.01 -8.24 -1.42
C ALA A 259 -0.97 -8.06 -0.24
N GLU A 260 -1.03 -6.85 0.32
CA GLU A 260 -1.90 -6.51 1.45
C GLU A 260 -3.22 -5.86 1.00
N ALA A 261 -3.52 -5.87 -0.30
CA ALA A 261 -4.69 -5.23 -0.86
C ALA A 261 -5.99 -5.92 -0.39
N GLU A 262 -6.91 -5.12 0.14
CA GLU A 262 -8.14 -5.60 0.77
C GLU A 262 -9.30 -4.64 0.48
N TRP A 263 -10.52 -5.17 0.58
CA TRP A 263 -11.73 -4.36 0.49
C TRP A 263 -12.00 -3.73 1.86
N LEU A 264 -11.89 -2.40 1.94
CA LEU A 264 -11.97 -1.62 3.18
C LEU A 264 -12.81 -0.36 2.95
N PRO A 265 -13.29 0.33 4.01
CA PRO A 265 -13.99 1.60 3.84
C PRO A 265 -13.12 2.59 3.04
N PHE A 266 -13.70 3.26 2.05
CA PHE A 266 -12.99 4.28 1.28
C PHE A 266 -12.33 5.29 2.22
N GLY A 267 -11.10 5.69 1.92
CA GLY A 267 -10.34 6.59 2.80
C GLY A 267 -9.45 5.88 3.83
N THR A 268 -9.60 4.57 4.03
CA THR A 268 -8.74 3.81 4.97
C THR A 268 -7.25 3.95 4.66
N SER A 269 -6.84 4.03 3.40
CA SER A 269 -5.42 4.21 3.03
C SER A 269 -4.94 5.68 3.01
N LEU A 270 -5.77 6.64 3.44
CA LEU A 270 -5.39 8.07 3.43
C LEU A 270 -4.33 8.45 4.46
N TYR A 271 -3.93 7.54 5.35
CA TYR A 271 -2.67 7.70 6.08
C TYR A 271 -1.48 7.90 5.14
N GLY A 272 -1.55 7.37 3.90
CA GLY A 272 -0.54 7.54 2.86
C GLY A 272 -0.29 9.01 2.48
N LEU A 273 -1.30 9.88 2.61
CA LEU A 273 -1.17 11.32 2.38
C LEU A 273 -0.16 11.95 3.34
N GLU A 274 -0.10 11.50 4.59
CA GLU A 274 0.80 12.09 5.58
C GLU A 274 2.27 11.95 5.14
N TYR A 275 2.64 10.82 4.53
CA TYR A 275 3.99 10.63 3.95
C TYR A 275 4.33 11.60 2.82
N LEU A 276 3.34 12.21 2.17
CA LEU A 276 3.55 13.25 1.14
C LEU A 276 3.73 14.64 1.77
N LEU A 277 3.29 14.81 3.02
CA LEU A 277 3.22 16.08 3.73
C LEU A 277 4.35 16.26 4.75
N GLY A 278 5.18 15.25 4.97
CA GLY A 278 6.27 15.29 5.92
C GLY A 278 7.20 14.09 5.83
N TYR A 279 8.04 13.96 6.86
CA TYR A 279 8.99 12.87 7.00
C TYR A 279 9.22 12.56 8.49
N MET A 280 9.60 11.31 8.76
CA MET A 280 10.11 10.93 10.07
C MET A 280 11.57 11.40 10.21
N ASP A 281 11.84 12.17 11.26
CA ASP A 281 13.18 12.63 11.63
C ASP A 281 13.78 11.76 12.74
N HIS A 282 14.93 11.17 12.43
CA HIS A 282 15.74 10.36 13.34
C HIS A 282 17.05 11.05 13.76
N ALA A 283 17.32 12.27 13.28
CA ALA A 283 18.64 12.89 13.33
C ALA A 283 19.02 13.50 14.69
N ARG A 284 18.13 13.47 15.69
CA ARG A 284 18.45 13.91 17.06
C ARG A 284 18.58 12.68 17.94
N GLU A 285 19.59 12.62 18.79
CA GLU A 285 19.81 11.61 19.84
C GLU A 285 18.62 11.56 20.82
N GLY A 286 17.48 11.08 20.36
CA GLY A 286 16.19 11.14 21.03
C GLY A 286 15.11 10.38 20.25
N CYS A 287 13.89 10.40 20.77
CA CYS A 287 12.76 9.71 20.17
C CYS A 287 12.46 10.21 18.74
N PRO A 288 12.07 9.31 17.82
CA PRO A 288 11.65 9.67 16.47
C PRO A 288 10.58 10.75 16.51
N ARG A 289 10.66 11.74 15.60
CA ARG A 289 9.70 12.83 15.51
C ARG A 289 9.17 12.98 14.10
N TRP A 290 7.85 13.06 13.96
CA TRP A 290 7.25 13.38 12.69
C TRP A 290 7.38 14.89 12.40
N ARG A 291 7.85 15.25 11.21
CA ARG A 291 7.98 16.64 10.77
C ARG A 291 7.24 16.87 9.48
N HIS A 292 6.23 17.73 9.53
CA HIS A 292 5.60 18.24 8.31
C HIS A 292 6.48 19.26 7.60
N TYR A 293 6.39 19.30 6.28
CA TYR A 293 7.02 20.34 5.44
C TYR A 293 6.33 21.70 5.66
N ASP A 294 7.07 22.77 5.40
CA ASP A 294 6.51 24.12 5.37
C ASP A 294 5.43 24.21 4.27
N GLY A 295 4.22 24.64 4.64
CA GLY A 295 3.08 24.69 3.72
C GLY A 295 2.36 23.35 3.51
N SER A 296 2.60 22.35 4.35
CA SER A 296 1.83 21.09 4.37
C SER A 296 0.31 21.30 4.50
N THR A 297 -0.15 22.34 5.19
CA THR A 297 -1.58 22.71 5.25
C THR A 297 -2.14 23.03 3.86
N VAL A 298 -1.42 23.82 3.06
CA VAL A 298 -1.82 24.18 1.68
C VAL A 298 -1.85 22.94 0.79
N LEU A 299 -0.87 22.04 0.93
CA LEU A 299 -0.86 20.76 0.22
C LEU A 299 -2.04 19.86 0.62
N ARG A 300 -2.41 19.84 1.90
CA ARG A 300 -3.58 19.09 2.38
C ARG A 300 -4.89 19.67 1.83
N GLU A 301 -5.04 20.99 1.80
CA GLU A 301 -6.19 21.66 1.17
C GLU A 301 -6.28 21.36 -0.32
N LEU A 302 -5.14 21.41 -1.02
CA LEU A 302 -5.01 21.03 -2.42
C LEU A 302 -5.49 19.59 -2.66
N PHE A 303 -5.04 18.64 -1.85
CA PHE A 303 -5.47 17.24 -1.92
C PHE A 303 -7.00 17.12 -1.85
N TRP A 304 -7.61 17.69 -0.81
CA TRP A 304 -9.05 17.58 -0.58
C TRP A 304 -9.87 18.26 -1.68
N ARG A 305 -9.42 19.44 -2.14
CA ARG A 305 -10.02 20.13 -3.28
C ARG A 305 -9.99 19.25 -4.52
N LYS A 306 -8.81 18.69 -4.86
CA LYS A 306 -8.64 17.84 -6.04
C LYS A 306 -9.48 16.56 -5.94
N LEU A 307 -9.51 15.91 -4.77
CA LEU A 307 -10.32 14.72 -4.55
C LEU A 307 -11.82 15.01 -4.71
N ALA A 308 -12.32 16.12 -4.17
CA ALA A 308 -13.72 16.52 -4.33
C ALA A 308 -14.07 16.97 -5.76
N GLU A 309 -13.09 17.44 -6.54
CA GLU A 309 -13.24 17.69 -7.98
C GLU A 309 -13.42 16.38 -8.76
N LEU A 310 -12.63 15.36 -8.42
CA LEU A 310 -12.65 14.04 -9.07
C LEU A 310 -13.82 13.17 -8.62
N VAL A 311 -14.28 13.36 -7.39
CA VAL A 311 -15.39 12.62 -6.76
C VAL A 311 -16.45 13.64 -6.26
N PRO A 312 -17.31 14.15 -7.15
CA PRO A 312 -18.31 15.16 -6.80
C PRO A 312 -19.26 14.75 -5.67
N GLU A 313 -19.50 13.45 -5.48
CA GLU A 313 -20.32 12.87 -4.43
C GLU A 313 -19.81 13.20 -3.02
N LEU A 314 -18.51 13.47 -2.87
CA LEU A 314 -17.93 13.91 -1.61
C LEU A 314 -18.41 15.29 -1.17
N ARG A 315 -18.98 16.10 -2.08
CA ARG A 315 -19.59 17.39 -1.74
C ARG A 315 -20.94 17.24 -1.03
N GLY A 316 -21.48 16.01 -0.96
CA GLY A 316 -22.65 15.70 -0.16
C GLY A 316 -22.41 15.94 1.34
N ARG A 317 -23.48 16.30 2.06
CA ARG A 317 -23.41 16.59 3.50
C ARG A 317 -22.84 15.40 4.27
N GLY A 318 -21.81 15.63 5.09
CA GLY A 318 -21.22 14.61 5.97
C GLY A 318 -20.19 13.69 5.29
N ARG A 319 -20.07 13.70 3.95
CA ARG A 319 -19.25 12.71 3.25
C ARG A 319 -17.76 12.91 3.47
N ILE A 320 -17.28 14.14 3.53
CA ILE A 320 -15.88 14.40 3.87
C ILE A 320 -15.58 13.96 5.31
N GLU A 321 -16.51 14.20 6.24
CA GLU A 321 -16.38 13.77 7.64
C GLU A 321 -16.34 12.24 7.77
N ASP A 322 -17.08 11.51 6.94
CA ASP A 322 -17.04 10.05 6.89
C ASP A 322 -15.71 9.54 6.30
N VAL A 323 -15.18 10.20 5.27
CA VAL A 323 -13.84 9.90 4.71
C VAL A 323 -12.74 10.18 5.74
N LEU A 324 -12.85 11.27 6.50
CA LEU A 324 -11.92 11.58 7.59
C LEU A 324 -11.99 10.53 8.71
N LEU A 325 -13.19 10.05 9.04
CA LEU A 325 -13.37 8.94 9.99
C LEU A 325 -12.67 7.65 9.49
N ALA A 326 -12.85 7.30 8.21
CA ALA A 326 -12.16 6.16 7.61
C ALA A 326 -10.64 6.36 7.53
N ARG A 327 -10.16 7.59 7.31
CA ARG A 327 -8.74 7.94 7.38
C ARG A 327 -8.18 7.70 8.78
N ASP A 328 -8.89 8.13 9.83
CA ASP A 328 -8.47 7.92 11.21
C ASP A 328 -8.48 6.44 11.61
N LEU A 329 -9.47 5.68 11.13
CA LEU A 329 -9.48 4.22 11.18
C LEU A 329 -8.18 3.65 10.59
N GLY A 330 -7.81 4.08 9.38
CA GLY A 330 -6.58 3.69 8.73
C GLY A 330 -5.32 3.98 9.54
N VAL A 331 -5.20 5.20 10.06
CA VAL A 331 -4.06 5.58 10.93
C VAL A 331 -3.99 4.67 12.16
N LEU A 332 -5.12 4.41 12.83
CA LEU A 332 -5.17 3.53 13.99
C LEU A 332 -4.76 2.10 13.66
N LEU A 333 -5.23 1.54 12.54
CA LEU A 333 -4.93 0.16 12.17
C LEU A 333 -3.47 -0.04 11.73
N TRP A 334 -2.89 0.91 11.00
CA TRP A 334 -1.52 0.77 10.47
C TRP A 334 -0.43 1.17 11.47
N PHE A 335 -0.69 2.14 12.34
CA PHE A 335 0.31 2.61 13.31
C PHE A 335 -0.01 2.18 14.75
N GLY A 336 -1.19 1.62 15.01
CA GLY A 336 -1.57 1.09 16.32
C GLY A 336 -1.09 -0.33 16.58
N PHE A 337 -0.66 -1.04 15.54
CA PHE A 337 -0.13 -2.40 15.64
C PHE A 337 1.29 -2.46 15.12
N ALA A 338 2.16 -3.12 15.88
CA ALA A 338 3.52 -3.35 15.45
C ALA A 338 3.57 -4.45 14.39
N TRP A 339 4.53 -4.34 13.47
CA TRP A 339 4.79 -5.34 12.46
C TRP A 339 5.77 -6.39 12.99
N ASP A 340 5.24 -7.54 13.42
CA ASP A 340 6.04 -8.65 13.94
C ASP A 340 6.08 -9.81 12.90
N GLU A 341 6.82 -9.60 11.81
CA GLU A 341 6.96 -10.56 10.69
C GLU A 341 5.63 -10.90 9.99
N GLY A 342 4.81 -9.88 9.76
CA GLY A 342 3.48 -10.03 9.15
C GLY A 342 2.36 -10.36 10.15
N ARG A 343 2.68 -10.54 11.44
CA ARG A 343 1.68 -10.52 12.51
C ARG A 343 1.44 -9.08 12.95
N ILE A 344 0.21 -8.61 12.76
CA ILE A 344 -0.25 -7.24 13.07
C ILE A 344 -1.19 -7.24 14.28
N ASP A 345 -0.84 -7.96 15.33
CA ASP A 345 -1.72 -8.17 16.48
C ASP A 345 -1.20 -7.54 17.77
N ARG A 346 0.10 -7.27 17.87
CA ARG A 346 0.69 -6.60 19.04
C ARG A 346 0.44 -5.10 18.95
N VAL A 347 -0.17 -4.51 19.98
CA VAL A 347 -0.35 -3.05 20.05
C VAL A 347 1.00 -2.40 20.30
N VAL A 348 1.26 -1.29 19.62
CA VAL A 348 2.51 -0.53 19.73
C VAL A 348 2.77 -0.01 21.15
N GLY A 349 4.03 0.03 21.56
CA GLY A 349 4.48 0.61 22.82
C GLY A 349 5.54 1.70 22.64
N GLU A 350 5.62 2.65 23.58
CA GLU A 350 6.57 3.78 23.48
C GLU A 350 8.05 3.36 23.43
N GLU A 351 8.40 2.26 24.09
CA GLU A 351 9.80 1.84 24.23
C GLU A 351 10.35 1.18 22.97
N VAL A 352 9.51 0.38 22.29
CA VAL A 352 9.94 -0.47 21.17
C VAL A 352 9.48 0.09 19.83
N ASP A 353 8.31 0.74 19.78
CA ASP A 353 7.63 1.18 18.56
C ASP A 353 7.43 2.71 18.59
N ALA A 354 8.44 3.43 19.07
CA ALA A 354 8.37 4.89 19.30
C ALA A 354 7.99 5.68 18.04
N ALA A 355 8.42 5.20 16.86
CA ALA A 355 8.14 5.87 15.58
C ALA A 355 6.67 5.74 15.18
N GLU A 356 6.08 4.57 15.37
CA GLU A 356 4.68 4.28 15.11
C GLU A 356 3.78 5.08 16.08
N VAL A 357 4.14 5.13 17.37
CA VAL A 357 3.43 5.95 18.36
C VAL A 357 3.50 7.44 18.02
N GLU A 358 4.66 7.93 17.57
CA GLU A 358 4.80 9.31 17.10
C GLU A 358 3.91 9.58 15.87
N CYS A 359 3.87 8.68 14.89
CA CYS A 359 2.97 8.80 13.75
C CYS A 359 1.50 8.85 14.18
N LEU A 360 1.06 8.00 15.11
CA LEU A 360 -0.32 8.05 15.65
C LEU A 360 -0.64 9.45 16.18
N ARG A 361 0.25 10.01 17.00
CA ARG A 361 0.07 11.34 17.59
C ARG A 361 0.02 12.43 16.54
N ALA A 362 1.01 12.46 15.67
CA ALA A 362 1.14 13.48 14.63
C ALA A 362 -0.04 13.44 13.66
N PHE A 363 -0.50 12.24 13.27
CA PHE A 363 -1.52 12.08 12.25
C PHE A 363 -2.92 12.30 12.81
N LEU A 364 -3.20 11.85 14.05
CA LEU A 364 -4.49 12.04 14.72
C LEU A 364 -4.58 13.37 15.49
N GLY A 365 -3.53 14.19 15.47
CA GLY A 365 -3.51 15.49 16.16
C GLY A 365 -3.51 15.38 17.68
N VAL A 366 -2.98 14.29 18.23
CA VAL A 366 -2.87 14.10 19.69
C VAL A 366 -1.57 14.71 20.19
N VAL A 367 -1.69 15.67 21.10
CA VAL A 367 -0.54 16.23 21.83
C VAL A 367 -0.27 15.33 23.05
N LYS A 368 0.98 14.91 23.25
CA LYS A 368 1.37 14.20 24.47
C LYS A 368 1.18 15.13 25.66
N GLU A 369 0.26 14.77 26.57
CA GLU A 369 0.15 15.45 27.85
C GLU A 369 1.46 15.22 28.62
N CYS A 370 2.26 16.28 28.81
CA CYS A 370 3.35 16.23 29.77
C CYS A 370 2.73 16.06 31.15
N ARG A 371 2.91 14.89 31.76
CA ARG A 371 2.62 14.68 33.18
C ARG A 371 3.68 15.31 34.06
#